data_AF-A0A0N0IW39-F1
#
_entry.id   AF-A0A0N0IW39-F1
#
_cell.length_a   1.000
_cell.length_b   1.000
_cell.length_c   1.000
_cell.angle_alpha   90.00
_cell.angle_beta   90.00
_cell.angle_gamma   90.00
#
_symmetry.space_group_name_H-M   'P 1'
#
loop_
_entity.id
_entity.type
_entity.pdbx_description
1 polymer ?
#
loop_
_entity_poly.entity_id
_entity_poly.type
_entity_poly.pdbx_seq_one_letter_code
_entity_poly.pdbx_strand_id
1 'polypeptide(L)'
;MKKRITGAVFLGLMVSACHINAQAKPDEIKKMEWFRNAKLGIFIHWGIYSVNGISESWSFFNNYINHENYMKQLNGFSASDYKPEEWVRLIQESGAKYAVITSKHHDGISLWNSEAENAITIPHQSAAKKDVLTPFVSALKNSGLKTGIYFSLPDWSHPYYDVNTRTKKRYEIRNDPKKWDQFVSYYQTQLDELSRQYKPDLLWFDGDWEHSSEEWKAPQTLSLLKKYNSDIIINSRLNNHGDYDTPEQGIPVVTPKNPYWELCYTMNDSWGYQPFDNHYKTPNMIVRTLADVISMGGNLLLDIGPKADGTIPEEQTRILKNLGRWTSKNKDAIYGTRQGISFEHYKGKSAFSEDGKSIFLYLEEAKDFVKIYGLASKPLSVKIAGDENSKVNFLFSNDTTMMIDLSEVKFDQDVTTIQLTFSEQPTLLKSFKKESFSVTDILENRNAKAAVYDLANLIHNGSNIMDHSGLTHDGLEMHLPKTAKTNHETLKWISKHAEALYETGKGLPGGHYSGMSALSKDRKTIYLFVEGIPTGPVALKGIKNTIARIRIAGEGSILDHKIYNKLYWSETPGIMYIDIPKQRLDKNMTVLAILLDKPVELHREKVEAIESNL
;
A
#
# COMPACT_ATOMS: atom_id res chain seq x y z
N MET A 1 -41.08 40.07 -54.53
CA MET A 1 -39.79 40.77 -54.78
C MET A 1 -38.81 40.31 -53.69
N LYS A 2 -37.72 39.60 -54.04
CA LYS A 2 -36.30 40.08 -53.97
C LYS A 2 -36.01 40.90 -52.69
N LYS A 3 -34.99 40.70 -51.84
CA LYS A 3 -33.77 39.86 -51.79
C LYS A 3 -33.17 40.05 -50.37
N ARG A 4 -32.67 38.95 -49.79
CA ARG A 4 -31.47 38.74 -48.93
C ARG A 4 -30.59 39.94 -48.49
N ILE A 5 -30.26 39.98 -47.19
CA ILE A 5 -28.92 40.30 -46.58
C ILE A 5 -28.81 39.50 -45.25
N THR A 6 -28.21 38.30 -45.23
CA THR A 6 -26.89 37.96 -44.62
C THR A 6 -26.52 38.67 -43.31
N GLY A 7 -26.66 37.96 -42.19
CA GLY A 7 -25.92 38.19 -40.94
C GLY A 7 -25.28 36.88 -40.48
N ALA A 8 -23.96 36.79 -40.59
CA ALA A 8 -23.17 35.64 -40.18
C ALA A 8 -22.98 35.66 -38.66
N VAL A 9 -23.43 34.62 -37.98
CA VAL A 9 -23.13 34.38 -36.55
C VAL A 9 -21.76 33.71 -36.47
N PHE A 10 -20.75 34.47 -36.06
CA PHE A 10 -19.45 33.94 -35.64
C PHE A 10 -19.62 33.34 -34.24
N LEU A 11 -19.86 32.03 -34.16
CA LEU A 11 -19.75 31.29 -32.91
C LEU A 11 -18.29 30.84 -32.76
N GLY A 12 -17.50 31.63 -32.01
CA GLY A 12 -16.13 31.29 -31.66
C GLY A 12 -16.10 30.05 -30.76
N LEU A 13 -15.63 28.93 -31.31
CA LEU A 13 -15.20 27.76 -30.54
C LEU A 13 -13.89 28.12 -29.81
N MET A 14 -14.00 28.57 -28.55
CA MET A 14 -12.87 28.52 -27.61
C MET A 14 -12.62 27.05 -27.26
N VAL A 15 -11.70 26.41 -27.98
CA VAL A 15 -11.06 25.18 -27.54
C VAL A 15 -10.05 25.58 -26.46
N SER A 16 -10.48 25.56 -25.19
CA SER A 16 -9.54 25.52 -24.06
C SER A 16 -8.86 24.15 -24.06
N ALA A 17 -7.73 24.06 -24.75
CA ALA A 17 -6.79 22.98 -24.55
C ALA A 17 -6.14 23.16 -23.17
N CYS A 18 -6.68 22.49 -22.15
CA CYS A 18 -5.95 22.24 -20.91
C CYS A 18 -4.77 21.33 -21.23
N HIS A 19 -3.61 21.93 -21.53
CA HIS A 19 -2.34 21.23 -21.43
C HIS A 19 -2.03 21.00 -19.95
N ILE A 20 -2.51 19.88 -19.40
CA ILE A 20 -1.91 19.30 -18.20
C ILE A 20 -0.65 18.59 -18.66
N ASN A 21 0.47 19.29 -18.57
CA ASN A 21 1.79 18.68 -18.51
C ASN A 21 2.62 19.54 -17.55
N ALA A 22 2.52 19.25 -16.25
CA ALA A 22 3.56 19.64 -15.31
C ALA A 22 4.75 18.71 -15.61
N GLN A 23 5.58 19.13 -16.56
CA GLN A 23 6.86 18.48 -16.83
C GLN A 23 7.76 18.85 -15.64
N ALA A 24 7.91 17.93 -14.69
CA ALA A 24 8.77 18.11 -13.52
C ALA A 24 10.15 18.59 -13.97
N LYS A 25 10.74 19.55 -13.23
CA LYS A 25 12.03 20.13 -13.62
C LYS A 25 13.13 19.05 -13.54
N PRO A 26 14.16 19.07 -14.40
CA PRO A 26 15.24 18.07 -14.38
C PRO A 26 15.89 17.88 -12.99
N ASP A 27 16.04 18.97 -12.22
CA ASP A 27 16.60 18.93 -10.87
C ASP A 27 15.68 18.24 -9.85
N GLU A 28 14.36 18.37 -10.02
CA GLU A 28 13.33 17.72 -9.19
C GLU A 28 13.32 16.20 -9.43
N ILE A 29 13.53 15.78 -10.69
CA ILE A 29 13.67 14.37 -11.06
C ILE A 29 14.93 13.77 -10.39
N LYS A 30 16.05 14.50 -10.39
CA LYS A 30 17.30 14.05 -9.79
C LYS A 30 17.21 13.94 -8.26
N LYS A 31 16.57 14.91 -7.61
CA LYS A 31 16.30 14.89 -6.16
C LYS A 31 15.50 13.64 -5.74
N MET A 32 14.44 13.30 -6.48
CA MET A 32 13.52 12.22 -6.13
C MET A 32 14.01 10.82 -6.55
N GLU A 33 15.15 10.72 -7.24
CA GLU A 33 15.65 9.46 -7.79
C GLU A 33 15.92 8.40 -6.70
N TRP A 34 16.64 8.77 -5.64
CA TRP A 34 16.93 7.83 -4.54
C TRP A 34 15.65 7.35 -3.86
N PHE A 35 14.69 8.26 -3.67
CA PHE A 35 13.42 7.96 -3.01
C PHE A 35 12.61 6.99 -3.86
N ARG A 36 12.47 7.28 -5.15
CA ARG A 36 11.79 6.40 -6.09
C ARG A 36 12.43 5.01 -6.16
N ASN A 37 13.75 4.92 -6.01
CA ASN A 37 14.50 3.67 -6.09
C ASN A 37 14.50 2.88 -4.77
N ALA A 38 14.22 3.53 -3.64
CA ALA A 38 14.29 2.95 -2.30
C ALA A 38 13.22 1.88 -2.01
N LYS A 39 11.97 2.13 -2.41
CA LYS A 39 10.76 1.27 -2.22
C LYS A 39 10.36 0.87 -0.80
N LEU A 40 11.30 0.75 0.12
CA LEU A 40 11.06 0.29 1.49
C LEU A 40 11.84 1.18 2.47
N GLY A 41 11.12 1.76 3.42
CA GLY A 41 11.65 2.47 4.58
C GLY A 41 11.03 1.97 5.88
N ILE A 42 11.67 2.30 7.00
CA ILE A 42 11.16 2.00 8.35
C ILE A 42 10.75 3.31 9.05
N PHE A 43 9.51 3.37 9.51
CA PHE A 43 9.03 4.43 10.40
C PHE A 43 9.28 4.01 11.85
N ILE A 44 9.56 4.96 12.73
CA ILE A 44 9.79 4.71 14.15
C ILE A 44 9.02 5.75 14.97
N HIS A 45 7.97 5.30 15.64
CA HIS A 45 7.25 6.08 16.64
C HIS A 45 7.72 5.72 18.04
N TRP A 46 8.58 6.56 18.61
CA TRP A 46 9.14 6.36 19.93
C TRP A 46 9.11 7.65 20.76
N GLY A 47 8.62 7.52 21.99
CA GLY A 47 8.47 8.63 22.93
C GLY A 47 7.89 8.16 24.25
N ILE A 48 7.54 9.09 25.13
CA ILE A 48 7.09 8.77 26.51
C ILE A 48 5.79 7.94 26.53
N TYR A 49 4.99 8.00 25.47
CA TYR A 49 3.79 7.18 25.30
C TYR A 49 4.05 5.66 25.34
N SER A 50 5.29 5.25 25.06
CA SER A 50 5.72 3.85 25.18
C SER A 50 5.83 3.33 26.62
N VAL A 51 5.79 4.21 27.64
CA VAL A 51 5.95 3.83 29.05
C VAL A 51 4.75 3.08 29.56
N ASN A 52 3.57 3.68 29.44
CA ASN A 52 2.30 3.03 29.80
C ASN A 52 1.64 2.35 28.60
N GLY A 53 2.23 2.46 27.42
CA GLY A 53 1.74 1.84 26.20
C GLY A 53 0.40 2.39 25.74
N ILE A 54 0.30 3.72 25.67
CA ILE A 54 -0.91 4.45 25.26
C ILE A 54 -0.68 5.17 23.94
N SER A 55 -1.75 5.60 23.27
CA SER A 55 -1.65 6.32 22.00
C SER A 55 -0.82 7.60 22.10
N GLU A 56 0.07 7.79 21.13
CA GLU A 56 0.99 8.92 21.00
C GLU A 56 0.23 10.25 20.93
N SER A 57 0.35 11.09 21.97
CA SER A 57 -0.32 12.40 22.16
C SER A 57 -1.86 12.43 22.15
N TRP A 58 -2.51 11.62 21.31
CA TRP A 58 -3.96 11.58 21.12
C TRP A 58 -4.71 11.19 22.39
N SER A 59 -4.10 10.37 23.26
CA SER A 59 -4.74 9.98 24.52
C SER A 59 -5.06 11.17 25.42
N PHE A 60 -4.18 12.19 25.48
CA PHE A 60 -4.48 13.38 26.29
C PHE A 60 -5.22 14.44 25.49
N PHE A 61 -4.96 14.56 24.19
CA PHE A 61 -5.68 15.47 23.31
C PHE A 61 -7.19 15.17 23.29
N ASN A 62 -7.55 13.88 23.28
CA ASN A 62 -8.94 13.42 23.35
C ASN A 62 -9.52 13.40 24.78
N ASN A 63 -8.74 13.82 25.79
CA ASN A 63 -9.10 13.79 27.22
C ASN A 63 -9.36 12.38 27.79
N TYR A 64 -8.79 11.31 27.22
CA TYR A 64 -8.83 9.96 27.81
C TYR A 64 -7.92 9.83 29.02
N ILE A 65 -6.88 10.65 29.07
CA ILE A 65 -6.04 10.90 30.23
C ILE A 65 -5.81 12.42 30.32
N ASN A 66 -5.66 12.96 31.53
CA ASN A 66 -5.31 14.37 31.65
C ASN A 66 -3.83 14.61 31.30
N HIS A 67 -3.49 15.84 30.90
CA HIS A 67 -2.14 16.22 30.49
C HIS A 67 -1.09 15.94 31.57
N GLU A 68 -1.37 16.26 32.84
CA GLU A 68 -0.42 16.02 33.95
C GLU A 68 -0.04 14.54 34.07
N ASN A 69 -1.02 13.63 34.02
CA ASN A 69 -0.78 12.20 34.08
C ASN A 69 -0.09 11.67 32.83
N TYR A 70 -0.37 12.25 31.65
CA TYR A 70 0.37 11.93 30.44
C TYR A 70 1.86 12.28 30.59
N MET A 71 2.17 13.48 31.08
CA MET A 71 3.54 13.96 31.27
C MET A 71 4.31 13.20 32.36
N LYS A 72 3.64 12.59 33.35
CA LYS A 72 4.30 11.72 34.36
C LYS A 72 5.06 10.55 33.74
N GLN A 73 4.74 10.14 32.50
CA GLN A 73 5.50 9.11 31.79
C GLN A 73 6.96 9.50 31.50
N LEU A 74 7.32 10.80 31.53
CA LEU A 74 8.73 11.22 31.50
C LEU A 74 9.57 10.49 32.56
N ASN A 75 8.99 10.20 33.74
CA ASN A 75 9.65 9.51 34.83
C ASN A 75 9.93 8.02 34.56
N GLY A 76 9.27 7.42 33.57
CA GLY A 76 9.44 6.00 33.19
C GLY A 76 10.16 5.79 31.87
N PHE A 77 10.32 6.83 31.04
CA PHE A 77 11.05 6.73 29.78
C PHE A 77 12.55 6.68 30.04
N SER A 78 13.12 5.47 30.07
CA SER A 78 14.49 5.24 30.55
C SER A 78 15.52 5.08 29.44
N ALA A 79 15.14 4.58 28.27
CA ALA A 79 16.08 4.21 27.19
C ALA A 79 17.28 3.39 27.72
N SER A 80 17.04 2.52 28.71
CA SER A 80 18.07 1.79 29.46
C SER A 80 18.75 0.70 28.63
N ASP A 81 18.01 0.06 27.74
CA ASP A 81 18.46 -0.97 26.80
C ASP A 81 18.51 -0.45 25.35
N TYR A 82 18.44 0.87 25.16
CA TYR A 82 18.49 1.51 23.86
C TYR A 82 19.88 1.39 23.22
N LYS A 83 19.92 0.72 22.06
CA LYS A 83 21.13 0.48 21.27
C LYS A 83 20.88 0.86 19.80
N PRO A 84 21.24 2.09 19.38
CA PRO A 84 20.94 2.58 18.03
C PRO A 84 21.55 1.72 16.93
N GLU A 85 22.75 1.16 17.15
CA GLU A 85 23.42 0.30 16.18
C GLU A 85 22.66 -1.02 15.96
N GLU A 86 21.99 -1.55 16.99
CA GLU A 86 21.15 -2.74 16.84
C GLU A 86 19.87 -2.42 16.07
N TRP A 87 19.25 -1.26 16.31
CA TRP A 87 18.10 -0.79 15.52
C TRP A 87 18.47 -0.63 14.04
N VAL A 88 19.56 0.09 13.75
CA VAL A 88 20.03 0.32 12.38
C VAL A 88 20.40 -0.99 11.69
N ARG A 89 21.02 -1.93 12.40
CA ARG A 89 21.30 -3.27 11.86
C ARG A 89 20.01 -3.99 11.46
N LEU A 90 18.98 -3.98 12.31
CA LEU A 90 17.69 -4.61 12.01
C LEU A 90 17.00 -3.93 10.80
N ILE A 91 17.09 -2.60 10.70
CA ILE A 91 16.57 -1.84 9.56
C ILE A 91 17.30 -2.26 8.27
N GLN A 92 18.63 -2.35 8.28
CA GLN A 92 19.40 -2.81 7.12
C GLN A 92 19.08 -4.27 6.77
N GLU A 93 18.99 -5.15 7.78
CA GLU A 93 18.65 -6.57 7.61
C GLU A 93 17.27 -6.74 6.97
N SER A 94 16.30 -5.87 7.25
CA SER A 94 14.98 -5.89 6.60
C SER A 94 15.03 -5.59 5.09
N GLY A 95 16.11 -4.96 4.62
CA GLY A 95 16.27 -4.47 3.26
C GLY A 95 15.83 -3.01 3.05
N ALA A 96 15.34 -2.32 4.09
CA ALA A 96 15.00 -0.91 3.97
C ALA A 96 16.20 -0.06 3.49
N LYS A 97 15.91 1.02 2.76
CA LYS A 97 16.92 1.95 2.24
C LYS A 97 16.96 3.29 2.97
N TYR A 98 15.98 3.52 3.85
CA TYR A 98 15.84 4.72 4.65
C TYR A 98 15.07 4.42 5.93
N ALA A 99 15.18 5.31 6.90
CA ALA A 99 14.33 5.30 8.09
C ALA A 99 13.87 6.71 8.43
N VAL A 100 12.67 6.82 9.02
CA VAL A 100 12.08 8.06 9.52
C VAL A 100 11.78 7.87 11.00
N ILE A 101 12.35 8.72 11.87
CA ILE A 101 12.11 8.65 13.32
C ILE A 101 11.39 9.90 13.81
N THR A 102 10.44 9.73 14.73
CA THR A 102 9.80 10.85 15.44
C THR A 102 10.83 11.64 16.22
N SER A 103 11.22 12.83 15.75
CA SER A 103 12.04 13.73 16.57
C SER A 103 11.22 14.34 17.70
N LYS A 104 9.98 14.70 17.39
CA LYS A 104 8.96 15.25 18.28
C LYS A 104 7.58 14.90 17.71
N HIS A 105 6.67 14.38 18.55
CA HIS A 105 5.26 14.14 18.19
C HIS A 105 4.38 15.32 18.66
N HIS A 106 3.06 15.27 18.47
CA HIS A 106 2.15 16.34 18.90
C HIS A 106 2.16 16.60 20.43
N ASP A 107 2.72 15.70 21.23
CA ASP A 107 2.93 15.89 22.68
C ASP A 107 4.01 16.94 23.01
N GLY A 108 4.82 17.33 22.02
CA GLY A 108 5.85 18.35 22.16
C GLY A 108 7.19 17.88 22.72
N ILE A 109 7.36 16.58 22.97
CA ILE A 109 8.56 16.08 23.64
C ILE A 109 9.65 15.76 22.62
N SER A 110 10.76 16.49 22.72
CA SER A 110 11.89 16.36 21.80
C SER A 110 12.82 15.23 22.23
N LEU A 111 13.13 14.31 21.30
CA LEU A 111 14.10 13.22 21.52
C LEU A 111 15.57 13.68 21.55
N TRP A 112 15.83 14.92 21.13
CA TRP A 112 17.15 15.57 21.20
C TRP A 112 17.15 16.72 22.20
N ASN A 113 18.33 17.28 22.47
CA ASN A 113 18.46 18.47 23.30
C ASN A 113 18.14 19.75 22.52
N SER A 114 16.87 20.09 22.39
CA SER A 114 16.48 21.37 21.79
C SER A 114 16.75 22.53 22.75
N GLU A 115 17.33 23.61 22.23
CA GLU A 115 17.58 24.86 22.96
C GLU A 115 16.45 25.88 22.74
N ALA A 116 15.39 25.49 22.01
CA ALA A 116 14.24 26.34 21.79
C ALA A 116 13.54 26.66 23.13
N GLU A 117 13.04 27.89 23.27
CA GLU A 117 12.44 28.39 24.50
C GLU A 117 11.28 27.48 24.95
N ASN A 118 11.27 27.07 26.23
CA ASN A 118 10.26 26.19 26.84
C ASN A 118 10.14 24.79 26.21
N ALA A 119 11.14 24.32 25.44
CA ALA A 119 11.17 22.96 24.95
C ALA A 119 11.17 21.93 26.10
N ILE A 120 10.38 20.87 25.94
CA ILE A 120 10.43 19.69 26.81
C ILE A 120 11.29 18.64 26.09
N THR A 121 12.37 18.20 26.71
CA THR A 121 13.35 17.32 26.07
C THR A 121 13.59 16.05 26.88
N ILE A 122 13.84 14.94 26.19
CA ILE A 122 14.25 13.69 26.84
C ILE A 122 15.53 13.88 27.68
N PRO A 123 16.61 14.55 27.21
CA PRO A 123 17.81 14.79 28.00
C PRO A 123 17.59 15.49 29.33
N HIS A 124 16.70 16.48 29.41
CA HIS A 124 16.54 17.28 30.62
C HIS A 124 15.43 16.75 31.53
N GLN A 125 14.28 16.35 30.99
CA GLN A 125 13.09 16.06 31.79
C GLN A 125 12.78 14.57 31.98
N SER A 126 13.26 13.66 31.13
CA SER A 126 12.95 12.22 31.27
C SER A 126 13.87 11.47 32.23
N ALA A 127 13.55 10.19 32.52
CA ALA A 127 14.43 9.29 33.26
C ALA A 127 15.69 8.87 32.47
N ALA A 128 15.66 8.94 31.15
CA ALA A 128 16.81 8.60 30.29
C ALA A 128 17.99 9.55 30.46
N LYS A 129 17.71 10.84 30.75
CA LYS A 129 18.71 11.90 30.96
C LYS A 129 19.81 12.00 29.89
N LYS A 130 19.50 11.59 28.65
CA LYS A 130 20.43 11.58 27.52
C LYS A 130 19.72 11.84 26.20
N ASP A 131 20.47 12.34 25.23
CA ASP A 131 20.03 12.46 23.83
C ASP A 131 19.91 11.07 23.21
N VAL A 132 18.76 10.79 22.59
CA VAL A 132 18.48 9.52 21.93
C VAL A 132 18.27 9.66 20.42
N LEU A 133 18.19 10.89 19.88
CA LEU A 133 18.07 11.12 18.44
C LEU A 133 19.44 11.18 17.76
N THR A 134 20.40 11.91 18.34
CA THR A 134 21.76 12.06 17.77
C THR A 134 22.45 10.71 17.53
N PRO A 135 22.44 9.77 18.49
CA PRO A 135 23.08 8.46 18.30
C PRO A 135 22.42 7.64 17.18
N PHE A 136 21.09 7.65 17.08
CA PHE A 136 20.37 6.97 15.99
C PHE A 136 20.73 7.54 14.62
N VAL A 137 20.62 8.86 14.46
CA VAL A 137 20.91 9.52 13.17
C VAL A 137 22.36 9.29 12.76
N SER A 138 23.29 9.31 13.71
CA SER A 138 24.70 9.03 13.45
C SER A 138 24.91 7.58 12.99
N ALA A 139 24.31 6.61 13.68
CA ALA A 139 24.36 5.20 13.28
C ALA A 139 23.74 4.97 11.90
N LEU A 140 22.60 5.59 11.61
CA LEU A 140 21.89 5.48 10.34
C LEU A 140 22.75 5.99 9.17
N LYS A 141 23.36 7.18 9.33
CA LYS A 141 24.29 7.74 8.33
C LYS A 141 25.53 6.88 8.13
N ASN A 142 26.15 6.40 9.20
CA ASN A 142 27.32 5.53 9.13
C ASN A 142 27.02 4.21 8.40
N SER A 143 25.77 3.77 8.41
CA SER A 143 25.30 2.58 7.70
C SER A 143 25.05 2.80 6.20
N GLY A 144 25.05 4.05 5.73
CA GLY A 144 24.73 4.43 4.35
C GLY A 144 23.24 4.49 4.02
N LEU A 145 22.36 4.31 5.02
CA LEU A 145 20.92 4.50 4.88
C LEU A 145 20.57 5.99 4.77
N LYS A 146 19.52 6.28 4.00
CA LYS A 146 18.98 7.64 3.89
C LYS A 146 18.28 8.03 5.19
N THR A 147 18.52 9.28 5.60
CA THR A 147 18.11 9.79 6.91
C THR A 147 16.83 10.59 6.81
N GLY A 148 15.75 10.08 7.39
CA GLY A 148 14.47 10.76 7.55
C GLY A 148 14.23 11.19 9.00
N ILE A 149 13.63 12.36 9.17
CA ILE A 149 13.19 12.86 10.48
C ILE A 149 11.72 13.25 10.38
N TYR A 150 10.90 12.70 11.26
CA TYR A 150 9.53 13.15 11.44
C TYR A 150 9.48 14.36 12.38
N PHE A 151 8.62 15.33 12.06
CA PHE A 151 8.40 16.52 12.86
C PHE A 151 6.92 16.91 12.89
N SER A 152 6.33 16.88 14.08
CA SER A 152 5.00 17.44 14.32
C SER A 152 5.02 18.98 14.31
N LEU A 153 4.22 19.60 13.42
CA LEU A 153 3.96 21.05 13.45
C LEU A 153 3.20 21.46 14.72
N PRO A 154 2.10 20.77 15.11
CA PRO A 154 1.46 21.01 16.40
C PRO A 154 2.38 20.67 17.57
N ASP A 155 2.15 21.36 18.67
CA ASP A 155 2.76 21.06 19.96
C ASP A 155 1.73 21.35 21.05
N TRP A 156 0.89 20.35 21.33
CA TRP A 156 -0.26 20.51 22.23
C TRP A 156 0.16 20.74 23.68
N SER A 157 1.44 20.55 24.04
CA SER A 157 1.98 20.87 25.37
C SER A 157 2.55 22.29 25.46
N HIS A 158 2.92 22.90 24.34
CA HIS A 158 3.64 24.18 24.36
C HIS A 158 2.73 25.34 24.79
N PRO A 159 3.17 26.20 25.74
CA PRO A 159 2.35 27.29 26.25
C PRO A 159 2.03 28.37 25.21
N TYR A 160 2.84 28.47 24.16
CA TYR A 160 2.61 29.38 23.03
C TYR A 160 1.72 28.79 21.93
N TYR A 161 1.42 27.49 21.94
CA TYR A 161 0.52 26.93 20.93
C TYR A 161 -0.96 27.23 21.27
N ASP A 162 -1.78 27.55 20.28
CA ASP A 162 -3.17 27.95 20.53
C ASP A 162 -4.05 26.75 20.87
N VAL A 163 -3.88 25.58 20.24
CA VAL A 163 -4.64 24.36 20.52
C VAL A 163 -4.05 23.59 21.71
N ASN A 164 -4.88 23.21 22.69
CA ASN A 164 -4.45 22.44 23.87
C ASN A 164 -4.99 21.01 23.84
N THR A 165 -6.29 20.86 23.66
CA THR A 165 -6.98 19.57 23.54
C THR A 165 -8.04 19.70 22.45
N ARG A 166 -8.64 18.57 22.04
CA ARG A 166 -9.71 18.53 21.04
C ARG A 166 -10.84 19.51 21.30
N THR A 167 -11.12 19.80 22.57
CA THR A 167 -12.25 20.63 23.02
C THR A 167 -11.82 21.99 23.57
N LYS A 168 -10.52 22.31 23.57
CA LYS A 168 -10.00 23.53 24.21
C LYS A 168 -8.87 24.17 23.43
N LYS A 169 -9.10 25.41 23.00
CA LYS A 169 -8.05 26.37 22.64
C LYS A 169 -7.63 27.21 23.84
N ARG A 170 -6.36 27.63 23.87
CA ARG A 170 -5.78 28.58 24.82
C ARG A 170 -6.11 30.02 24.44
N TYR A 171 -6.11 30.32 23.15
CA TYR A 171 -6.42 31.65 22.61
C TYR A 171 -6.76 31.54 21.11
N GLU A 172 -7.19 32.65 20.51
CA GLU A 172 -7.35 32.81 19.06
C GLU A 172 -6.17 33.62 18.52
N ILE A 173 -5.52 33.20 17.43
CA ILE A 173 -4.32 33.87 16.88
C ILE A 173 -4.55 35.37 16.66
N ARG A 174 -5.71 35.76 16.12
CA ARG A 174 -6.08 37.18 15.91
C ARG A 174 -6.09 38.04 17.18
N ASN A 175 -6.29 37.43 18.35
CA ASN A 175 -6.35 38.12 19.63
C ASN A 175 -4.97 38.22 20.30
N ASP A 176 -4.05 37.30 19.98
CA ASP A 176 -2.68 37.31 20.50
C ASP A 176 -1.66 36.85 19.43
N PRO A 177 -1.46 37.67 18.37
CA PRO A 177 -0.57 37.31 17.27
C PRO A 177 0.89 37.23 17.71
N LYS A 178 1.28 37.97 18.75
CA LYS A 178 2.64 37.94 19.30
C LYS A 178 2.96 36.57 19.88
N LYS A 179 2.03 35.99 20.63
CA LYS A 179 2.21 34.65 21.20
C LYS A 179 2.31 33.58 20.11
N TRP A 180 1.52 33.70 19.05
CA TRP A 180 1.68 32.84 17.87
C TRP A 180 3.06 33.02 17.21
N ASP A 181 3.53 34.25 17.02
CA ASP A 181 4.87 34.50 16.47
C ASP A 181 5.98 33.89 17.34
N GLN A 182 5.82 33.87 18.68
CA GLN A 182 6.73 33.15 19.57
C GLN A 182 6.69 31.64 19.34
N PHE A 183 5.50 31.05 19.12
CA PHE A 183 5.40 29.63 18.75
C PHE A 183 6.07 29.33 17.41
N VAL A 184 5.88 30.21 16.42
CA VAL A 184 6.54 30.08 15.12
C VAL A 184 8.06 30.15 15.26
N SER A 185 8.57 31.08 16.07
CA SER A 185 9.99 31.17 16.39
C SER A 185 10.51 29.91 17.08
N TYR A 186 9.73 29.33 17.99
CA TYR A 186 10.05 28.08 18.69
C TYR A 186 10.25 26.92 17.70
N TYR A 187 9.24 26.58 16.89
CA TYR A 187 9.36 25.42 16.01
C TYR A 187 10.39 25.67 14.89
N GLN A 188 10.56 26.91 14.41
CA GLN A 188 11.61 27.21 13.42
C GLN A 188 13.02 27.08 14.01
N THR A 189 13.20 27.39 15.29
CA THR A 189 14.46 27.13 16.00
C THR A 189 14.75 25.63 16.05
N GLN A 190 13.74 24.81 16.38
CA GLN A 190 13.86 23.35 16.36
C GLN A 190 14.24 22.82 14.97
N LEU A 191 13.59 23.31 13.91
CA LEU A 191 13.91 22.90 12.54
C LEU A 191 15.32 23.35 12.10
N ASP A 192 15.79 24.51 12.55
CA ASP A 192 17.18 24.96 12.31
C ASP A 192 18.18 24.03 12.99
N GLU A 193 17.94 23.67 14.26
CA GLU A 193 18.76 22.71 15.01
C GLU A 193 18.85 21.36 14.29
N LEU A 194 17.69 20.74 14.01
CA LEU A 194 17.61 19.45 13.32
C LEU A 194 18.31 19.49 11.96
N SER A 195 18.06 20.54 11.17
CA SER A 195 18.62 20.67 9.82
C SER A 195 20.12 20.94 9.84
N ARG A 196 20.59 21.80 10.74
CA ARG A 196 22.02 22.14 10.90
C ARG A 196 22.82 20.95 11.39
N GLN A 197 22.32 20.25 12.40
CA GLN A 197 23.02 19.13 13.04
C GLN A 197 22.96 17.87 12.17
N TYR A 198 21.79 17.56 11.62
CA TYR A 198 21.56 16.27 10.98
C TYR A 198 21.49 16.33 9.47
N LYS A 199 21.26 17.49 8.83
CA LYS A 199 21.14 17.61 7.35
C LYS A 199 20.38 16.42 6.73
N PRO A 200 19.13 16.15 7.15
CA PRO A 200 18.41 14.94 6.75
C PRO A 200 18.17 14.91 5.24
N ASP A 201 18.06 13.70 4.67
CA ASP A 201 17.65 13.49 3.29
C ASP A 201 16.14 13.73 3.10
N LEU A 202 15.35 13.47 4.15
CA LEU A 202 13.90 13.58 4.16
C LEU A 202 13.39 14.21 5.45
N LEU A 203 12.46 15.15 5.36
CA LEU A 203 11.67 15.64 6.49
C LEU A 203 10.20 15.26 6.31
N TRP A 204 9.66 14.56 7.29
CA TRP A 204 8.28 14.06 7.29
C TRP A 204 7.46 14.90 8.27
N PHE A 205 6.73 15.89 7.77
CA PHE A 205 5.87 16.73 8.59
C PHE A 205 4.55 16.08 8.92
N ASP A 206 3.92 16.52 9.99
CA ASP A 206 2.58 16.11 10.36
C ASP A 206 1.83 17.22 11.10
N GLY A 207 0.50 17.16 11.08
CA GLY A 207 -0.35 18.13 11.77
C GLY A 207 -0.58 19.44 11.04
N ASP A 208 -0.37 19.48 9.72
CA ASP A 208 -0.57 20.70 8.92
C ASP A 208 -2.04 21.13 8.80
N TRP A 209 -2.98 20.25 9.14
CA TRP A 209 -4.43 20.50 9.10
C TRP A 209 -4.94 21.53 10.13
N GLU A 210 -4.19 21.83 11.21
CA GLU A 210 -4.67 22.75 12.24
C GLU A 210 -4.58 24.23 11.83
N HIS A 211 -3.68 24.58 10.89
CA HIS A 211 -3.48 25.95 10.43
C HIS A 211 -3.15 26.05 8.94
N SER A 212 -3.36 27.25 8.38
CA SER A 212 -3.02 27.55 6.99
C SER A 212 -1.50 27.58 6.73
N SER A 213 -1.11 27.43 5.47
CA SER A 213 0.30 27.59 5.02
C SER A 213 0.90 28.94 5.45
N GLU A 214 0.08 30.00 5.44
CA GLU A 214 0.47 31.34 5.85
C GLU A 214 0.74 31.42 7.36
N GLU A 215 -0.17 30.90 8.18
CA GLU A 215 -0.01 30.86 9.65
C GLU A 215 1.19 30.01 10.05
N TRP A 216 1.37 28.86 9.39
CA TRP A 216 2.54 28.01 9.56
C TRP A 216 3.83 28.63 9.04
N LYS A 217 3.81 29.74 8.30
CA LYS A 217 4.97 30.28 7.57
C LYS A 217 5.69 29.18 6.75
N ALA A 218 4.92 28.28 6.12
CA ALA A 218 5.46 27.12 5.41
C ALA A 218 6.53 27.47 4.34
N PRO A 219 6.41 28.57 3.56
CA PRO A 219 7.47 28.99 2.64
C PRO A 219 8.80 29.34 3.33
N GLN A 220 8.74 29.94 4.53
CA GLN A 220 9.92 30.25 5.33
C GLN A 220 10.56 28.96 5.86
N THR A 221 9.74 28.04 6.36
CA THR A 221 10.17 26.70 6.77
C THR A 221 10.90 25.99 5.65
N LEU A 222 10.31 25.90 4.45
CA LEU A 222 10.95 25.28 3.29
C LEU A 222 12.29 25.93 2.94
N SER A 223 12.37 27.27 3.00
CA SER A 223 13.60 28.02 2.72
C SER A 223 14.71 27.73 3.75
N LEU A 224 14.34 27.60 5.03
CA LEU A 224 15.24 27.22 6.11
C LEU A 224 15.81 25.82 5.88
N LEU A 225 14.96 24.84 5.54
CA LEU A 225 15.42 23.46 5.31
C LEU A 225 16.40 23.40 4.12
N LYS A 226 16.05 24.07 3.01
CA LYS A 226 16.86 24.13 1.78
C LYS A 226 18.21 24.81 1.96
N LYS A 227 18.37 25.68 2.96
CA LYS A 227 19.67 26.28 3.33
C LYS A 227 20.69 25.21 3.75
N TYR A 228 20.23 24.13 4.40
CA TYR A 228 21.10 23.07 4.92
C TYR A 228 21.22 21.87 3.99
N ASN A 229 20.15 21.54 3.26
CA ASN A 229 20.15 20.53 2.22
C ASN A 229 19.22 20.99 1.07
N SER A 230 19.79 21.44 -0.05
CA SER A 230 19.01 21.90 -1.22
C SER A 230 18.11 20.81 -1.81
N ASP A 231 18.47 19.55 -1.58
CA ASP A 231 17.84 18.36 -2.16
C ASP A 231 16.95 17.64 -1.13
N ILE A 232 16.65 18.26 0.02
CA ILE A 232 15.79 17.66 1.06
C ILE A 232 14.40 17.33 0.52
N ILE A 233 13.95 16.09 0.71
CA ILE A 233 12.61 15.62 0.35
C ILE A 233 11.63 15.94 1.48
N ILE A 234 10.47 16.49 1.14
CA ILE A 234 9.40 16.86 2.05
C ILE A 234 8.13 16.11 1.66
N ASN A 235 7.42 15.55 2.63
CA ASN A 235 6.13 14.91 2.37
C ASN A 235 5.01 15.92 2.08
N SER A 236 3.84 15.46 1.65
CA SER A 236 2.68 16.32 1.34
C SER A 236 2.08 17.09 2.52
N ARG A 237 2.61 16.95 3.75
CA ARG A 237 2.06 17.52 4.99
C ARG A 237 2.81 18.76 5.47
N LEU A 238 3.35 19.53 4.53
CA LEU A 238 3.73 20.93 4.73
C LEU A 238 2.80 21.78 3.86
N ASN A 239 1.49 21.58 4.02
CA ASN A 239 0.45 22.12 3.15
C ASN A 239 0.75 21.83 1.67
N ASN A 240 0.85 22.85 0.82
CA ASN A 240 1.09 22.72 -0.63
C ASN A 240 2.57 22.67 -1.04
N HIS A 241 3.51 22.42 -0.11
CA HIS A 241 4.96 22.48 -0.34
C HIS A 241 5.67 21.11 -0.37
N GLY A 242 4.92 20.00 -0.40
CA GLY A 242 5.48 18.65 -0.42
C GLY A 242 5.86 18.11 -1.80
N ASP A 243 6.79 17.16 -1.83
CA ASP A 243 7.29 16.49 -3.05
C ASP A 243 6.56 15.18 -3.39
N TYR A 244 5.89 14.55 -2.42
CA TYR A 244 5.23 13.24 -2.59
C TYR A 244 3.96 13.08 -1.74
N ASP A 245 3.03 12.24 -2.18
CA ASP A 245 1.77 11.97 -1.47
C ASP A 245 1.96 10.94 -0.34
N THR A 246 1.27 11.11 0.79
CA THR A 246 1.32 10.19 1.96
C THR A 246 -0.03 9.52 2.28
N PRO A 247 -0.52 8.55 1.49
CA PRO A 247 -1.64 7.73 1.93
C PRO A 247 -1.27 7.00 3.23
N GLU A 248 -2.21 6.94 4.18
CA GLU A 248 -1.98 6.40 5.51
C GLU A 248 -2.94 5.25 5.80
N GLN A 249 -2.41 4.09 6.27
CA GLN A 249 -3.14 2.85 6.63
C GLN A 249 -3.91 2.15 5.48
N GLY A 250 -4.59 2.89 4.61
CA GLY A 250 -5.34 2.37 3.48
C GLY A 250 -4.46 2.11 2.27
N ILE A 251 -4.28 0.84 1.87
CA ILE A 251 -3.62 0.54 0.60
C ILE A 251 -4.50 1.07 -0.55
N PRO A 252 -3.99 1.96 -1.42
CA PRO A 252 -4.76 2.44 -2.56
C PRO A 252 -5.20 1.28 -3.46
N VAL A 253 -6.44 1.31 -3.95
CA VAL A 253 -6.92 0.38 -4.99
C VAL A 253 -6.82 0.98 -6.39
N VAL A 254 -6.49 2.27 -6.47
CA VAL A 254 -6.15 3.00 -7.69
C VAL A 254 -4.80 3.65 -7.47
N THR A 255 -3.92 3.56 -8.46
CA THR A 255 -2.60 4.20 -8.41
C THR A 255 -2.76 5.70 -8.13
N PRO A 256 -2.06 6.23 -7.10
CA PRO A 256 -2.03 7.67 -6.84
C PRO A 256 -1.60 8.48 -8.06
N LYS A 257 -2.13 9.71 -8.20
CA LYS A 257 -1.82 10.58 -9.34
C LYS A 257 -0.40 11.12 -9.30
N ASN A 258 0.11 11.41 -8.10
CA ASN A 258 1.49 11.82 -7.91
C ASN A 258 2.41 10.63 -8.20
N PRO A 259 3.38 10.74 -9.13
CA PRO A 259 4.33 9.67 -9.42
C PRO A 259 5.22 9.30 -8.21
N TYR A 260 5.30 10.18 -7.21
CA TYR A 260 5.95 9.93 -5.94
C TYR A 260 4.91 9.85 -4.83
N TRP A 261 4.87 8.72 -4.15
CA TRP A 261 3.99 8.53 -3.01
C TRP A 261 4.53 7.42 -2.10
N GLU A 262 4.15 7.48 -0.83
CA GLU A 262 4.61 6.56 0.21
C GLU A 262 3.45 6.19 1.12
N LEU A 263 3.17 4.89 1.22
CA LEU A 263 2.22 4.37 2.18
C LEU A 263 2.89 4.26 3.54
N CYS A 264 2.50 5.07 4.51
CA CYS A 264 2.85 4.83 5.91
C CYS A 264 1.87 3.80 6.52
N TYR A 265 2.43 2.79 7.18
CA TYR A 265 1.70 1.57 7.51
C TYR A 265 2.19 0.94 8.82
N THR A 266 1.28 0.64 9.74
CA THR A 266 1.62 -0.02 11.02
C THR A 266 1.67 -1.53 10.88
N MET A 267 2.41 -2.20 11.75
CA MET A 267 2.42 -3.67 11.81
C MET A 267 1.17 -4.22 12.52
N ASN A 268 0.66 -3.53 13.53
CA ASN A 268 -0.59 -3.79 14.23
C ASN A 268 -1.54 -2.59 14.03
N ASP A 269 -2.38 -2.24 15.01
CA ASP A 269 -3.33 -1.12 14.91
C ASP A 269 -2.79 0.16 15.57
N SER A 270 -1.52 0.19 15.99
CA SER A 270 -0.88 1.29 16.72
C SER A 270 0.43 1.75 16.06
N TRP A 271 0.72 3.06 16.10
CA TRP A 271 2.03 3.61 15.74
C TRP A 271 3.01 3.48 16.91
N GLY A 272 2.68 4.05 18.06
CA GLY A 272 3.46 3.85 19.29
C GLY A 272 3.32 2.44 19.85
N TYR A 273 4.29 2.02 20.68
CA TYR A 273 4.20 0.76 21.42
C TYR A 273 2.93 0.70 22.28
N GLN A 274 2.08 -0.29 22.04
CA GLN A 274 0.94 -0.63 22.89
C GLN A 274 0.96 -2.13 23.23
N PRO A 275 1.20 -2.53 24.49
CA PRO A 275 1.41 -3.93 24.87
C PRO A 275 0.15 -4.80 24.72
N PHE A 276 -1.03 -4.19 24.61
CA PHE A 276 -2.30 -4.90 24.49
C PHE A 276 -2.78 -5.02 23.04
N ASP A 277 -2.13 -4.32 22.10
CA ASP A 277 -2.40 -4.42 20.68
C ASP A 277 -1.64 -5.60 20.07
N ASN A 278 -2.31 -6.76 20.11
CA ASN A 278 -1.80 -8.02 19.56
C ASN A 278 -2.29 -8.27 18.13
N HIS A 279 -2.93 -7.30 17.48
CA HIS A 279 -3.53 -7.47 16.15
C HIS A 279 -2.51 -7.29 15.03
N TYR A 280 -1.39 -8.01 15.15
CA TYR A 280 -0.29 -7.95 14.18
C TYR A 280 -0.67 -8.58 12.84
N LYS A 281 -0.37 -7.85 11.78
CA LYS A 281 -0.32 -8.36 10.41
C LYS A 281 0.78 -9.43 10.33
N THR A 282 0.51 -10.50 9.59
CA THR A 282 1.50 -11.56 9.40
C THR A 282 2.64 -11.09 8.48
N PRO A 283 3.84 -11.71 8.54
CA PRO A 283 4.91 -11.38 7.60
C PRO A 283 4.50 -11.51 6.12
N ASN A 284 3.69 -12.53 5.80
CA ASN A 284 3.10 -12.71 4.47
C ASN A 284 2.29 -11.48 4.02
N MET A 285 1.42 -10.96 4.89
CA MET A 285 0.62 -9.76 4.59
C MET A 285 1.50 -8.54 4.31
N ILE A 286 2.58 -8.37 5.08
CA ILE A 286 3.52 -7.25 4.89
C ILE A 286 4.28 -7.36 3.55
N VAL A 287 4.77 -8.55 3.19
CA VAL A 287 5.41 -8.78 1.87
C VAL A 287 4.43 -8.51 0.72
N ARG A 288 3.17 -8.95 0.86
CA ARG A 288 2.13 -8.69 -0.14
C ARG A 288 1.75 -7.22 -0.26
N THR A 289 1.73 -6.48 0.85
CA THR A 289 1.56 -5.02 0.87
C THR A 289 2.73 -4.32 0.17
N LEU A 290 3.98 -4.76 0.40
CA LEU A 290 5.12 -4.22 -0.34
C LEU A 290 4.97 -4.46 -1.85
N ALA A 291 4.54 -5.66 -2.27
CA ALA A 291 4.27 -5.94 -3.68
C ALA A 291 3.13 -5.09 -4.28
N ASP A 292 2.07 -4.79 -3.51
CA ASP A 292 1.01 -3.85 -3.94
C ASP A 292 1.59 -2.48 -4.23
N VAL A 293 2.33 -1.95 -3.26
CA VAL A 293 2.89 -0.61 -3.31
C VAL A 293 3.86 -0.46 -4.48
N ILE A 294 4.76 -1.44 -4.67
CA ILE A 294 5.68 -1.48 -5.80
C ILE A 294 4.91 -1.54 -7.12
N SER A 295 3.84 -2.34 -7.20
CA SER A 295 3.08 -2.48 -8.45
C SER A 295 2.41 -1.19 -8.91
N MET A 296 2.12 -0.31 -7.96
CA MET A 296 1.59 1.03 -8.17
C MET A 296 2.69 2.11 -8.15
N GLY A 297 3.96 1.73 -8.13
CA GLY A 297 5.12 2.60 -8.26
C GLY A 297 5.58 3.33 -6.99
N GLY A 298 4.93 3.13 -5.84
CA GLY A 298 5.20 3.85 -4.60
C GLY A 298 6.26 3.22 -3.70
N ASN A 299 6.37 3.79 -2.50
CA ASN A 299 7.20 3.30 -1.40
C ASN A 299 6.35 2.85 -0.21
N LEU A 300 6.81 1.83 0.52
CA LEU A 300 6.23 1.42 1.79
C LEU A 300 7.11 1.95 2.92
N LEU A 301 6.52 2.73 3.82
CA LEU A 301 7.12 3.16 5.07
C LEU A 301 6.48 2.37 6.21
N LEU A 302 7.12 1.28 6.61
CA LEU A 302 6.59 0.33 7.59
C LEU A 302 7.02 0.73 9.00
N ASP A 303 6.07 0.90 9.89
CA ASP A 303 6.31 1.39 11.24
C ASP A 303 6.74 0.32 12.24
N ILE A 304 7.59 0.74 13.19
CA ILE A 304 7.87 0.06 14.44
C ILE A 304 7.62 1.00 15.63
N GLY A 305 7.14 0.42 16.73
CA GLY A 305 6.93 1.10 18.00
C GLY A 305 7.82 0.47 19.08
N PRO A 306 9.02 1.01 19.34
CA PRO A 306 9.92 0.51 20.39
C PRO A 306 9.36 0.77 21.80
N LYS A 307 9.78 -0.05 22.76
CA LYS A 307 9.42 0.09 24.19
C LYS A 307 10.17 1.24 24.85
N ALA A 308 9.73 1.68 26.02
CA ALA A 308 10.35 2.79 26.76
C ALA A 308 11.81 2.55 27.20
N ASP A 309 12.25 1.29 27.31
CA ASP A 309 13.64 0.93 27.56
C ASP A 309 14.52 1.00 26.29
N GLY A 310 13.92 1.09 25.10
CA GLY A 310 14.60 1.11 23.81
C GLY A 310 14.72 -0.25 23.12
N THR A 311 14.12 -1.31 23.67
CA THR A 311 13.99 -2.61 22.98
C THR A 311 12.85 -2.59 21.96
N ILE A 312 13.03 -3.30 20.84
CA ILE A 312 11.98 -3.49 19.82
C ILE A 312 11.20 -4.76 20.16
N PRO A 313 9.85 -4.75 20.14
CA PRO A 313 9.04 -5.95 20.34
C PRO A 313 9.44 -7.12 19.44
N GLU A 314 9.31 -8.35 19.95
CA GLU A 314 9.76 -9.56 19.24
C GLU A 314 8.97 -9.78 17.95
N GLU A 315 7.67 -9.52 17.97
CA GLU A 315 6.78 -9.62 16.81
C GLU A 315 7.23 -8.69 15.68
N GLN A 316 7.59 -7.44 16.01
CA GLN A 316 8.10 -6.46 15.04
C GLN A 316 9.45 -6.93 14.47
N THR A 317 10.35 -7.43 15.32
CA THR A 317 11.64 -8.00 14.90
C THR A 317 11.45 -9.19 13.96
N ARG A 318 10.51 -10.10 14.25
CA ARG A 318 10.19 -11.26 13.42
C ARG A 318 9.66 -10.86 12.04
N ILE A 319 8.81 -9.84 11.98
CA ILE A 319 8.29 -9.29 10.71
C ILE A 319 9.44 -8.69 9.89
N LEU A 320 10.29 -7.84 10.49
CA LEU A 320 11.43 -7.24 9.80
C LEU A 320 12.45 -8.27 9.30
N LYS A 321 12.74 -9.32 10.08
CA LYS A 321 13.62 -10.41 9.64
C LYS A 321 13.03 -11.23 8.50
N ASN A 322 11.72 -11.49 8.51
CA ASN A 322 11.08 -12.16 7.38
C ASN A 322 11.06 -11.28 6.11
N LEU A 323 10.84 -9.97 6.26
CA LEU A 323 11.05 -9.01 5.18
C LEU A 323 12.47 -9.13 4.64
N GLY A 324 13.48 -9.12 5.52
CA GLY A 324 14.89 -9.27 5.15
C GLY A 324 15.20 -10.53 4.33
N ARG A 325 14.62 -11.67 4.73
CA ARG A 325 14.69 -12.93 3.96
C ARG A 325 14.15 -12.74 2.53
N TRP A 326 12.99 -12.11 2.39
CA TRP A 326 12.34 -11.94 1.09
C TRP A 326 13.03 -10.87 0.23
N THR A 327 13.37 -9.71 0.81
CA THR A 327 14.02 -8.58 0.12
C THR A 327 15.42 -8.94 -0.37
N SER A 328 16.18 -9.72 0.41
CA SER A 328 17.52 -10.19 -0.01
C SER A 328 17.46 -11.06 -1.27
N LYS A 329 16.46 -11.94 -1.36
CA LYS A 329 16.24 -12.80 -2.54
C LYS A 329 15.73 -12.02 -3.75
N ASN A 330 14.85 -11.04 -3.53
CA ASN A 330 14.09 -10.37 -4.59
C ASN A 330 14.57 -8.95 -4.89
N LYS A 331 15.79 -8.57 -4.49
CA LYS A 331 16.32 -7.20 -4.56
C LYS A 331 16.09 -6.49 -5.90
N ASP A 332 16.30 -7.17 -7.03
CA ASP A 332 16.18 -6.58 -8.37
C ASP A 332 14.72 -6.32 -8.76
N ALA A 333 13.80 -7.06 -8.15
CA ALA A 333 12.36 -6.89 -8.31
C ALA A 333 11.76 -5.92 -7.29
N ILE A 334 12.59 -5.25 -6.48
CA ILE A 334 12.15 -4.27 -5.48
C ILE A 334 12.80 -2.94 -5.82
N TYR A 335 14.10 -2.84 -5.68
CA TYR A 335 14.81 -1.57 -5.79
C TYR A 335 14.94 -1.14 -7.25
N GLY A 336 14.82 0.17 -7.51
CA GLY A 336 14.84 0.70 -8.87
C GLY A 336 13.61 0.37 -9.72
N THR A 337 12.61 -0.31 -9.19
CA THR A 337 11.43 -0.67 -9.99
C THR A 337 10.49 0.50 -10.26
N ARG A 338 9.62 0.32 -11.26
CA ARG A 338 8.58 1.25 -11.72
C ARG A 338 7.22 0.55 -11.73
N GLN A 339 6.14 1.35 -11.75
CA GLN A 339 4.77 0.85 -11.88
C GLN A 339 4.67 -0.24 -12.95
N GLY A 340 3.99 -1.34 -12.65
CA GLY A 340 3.89 -2.48 -13.55
C GLY A 340 2.92 -2.34 -14.69
N ILE A 341 2.64 -3.48 -15.32
CA ILE A 341 1.65 -3.61 -16.40
C ILE A 341 0.23 -3.58 -15.84
N SER A 342 -0.72 -3.15 -16.68
CA SER A 342 -2.11 -3.02 -16.25
C SER A 342 -2.76 -4.37 -15.94
N PHE A 343 -3.82 -4.31 -15.13
CA PHE A 343 -4.62 -5.50 -14.77
C PHE A 343 -5.29 -6.19 -15.98
N GLU A 344 -5.41 -5.50 -17.12
CA GLU A 344 -5.90 -6.11 -18.36
C GLU A 344 -4.84 -7.00 -19.02
N HIS A 345 -3.55 -6.66 -18.84
CA HIS A 345 -2.44 -7.47 -19.34
C HIS A 345 -2.10 -8.63 -18.42
N TYR A 346 -2.23 -8.45 -17.10
CA TYR A 346 -1.92 -9.49 -16.12
C TYR A 346 -2.83 -9.38 -14.90
N LYS A 347 -3.50 -10.49 -14.53
CA LYS A 347 -4.47 -10.56 -13.44
C LYS A 347 -3.81 -10.67 -12.06
N GLY A 348 -2.76 -9.88 -11.83
CA GLY A 348 -2.01 -9.83 -10.59
C GLY A 348 -1.13 -8.59 -10.51
N LYS A 349 -0.14 -8.63 -9.61
CA LYS A 349 0.76 -7.50 -9.33
C LYS A 349 2.06 -7.63 -10.11
N SER A 350 2.53 -6.54 -10.72
CA SER A 350 3.77 -6.55 -11.49
C SER A 350 4.55 -5.25 -11.34
N ALA A 351 5.81 -5.24 -11.79
CA ALA A 351 6.64 -4.04 -11.86
C ALA A 351 7.58 -4.09 -13.06
N PHE A 352 7.99 -2.92 -13.56
CA PHE A 352 9.12 -2.82 -14.50
C PHE A 352 10.43 -2.61 -13.74
N SER A 353 11.55 -3.09 -14.28
CA SER A 353 12.87 -2.60 -13.89
C SER A 353 13.05 -1.12 -14.24
N GLU A 354 14.05 -0.48 -13.65
CA GLU A 354 14.37 0.94 -13.90
C GLU A 354 14.57 1.25 -15.39
N ASP A 355 15.29 0.37 -16.09
CA ASP A 355 15.59 0.48 -17.52
C ASP A 355 14.45 -0.01 -18.43
N GLY A 356 13.36 -0.50 -17.85
CA GLY A 356 12.20 -1.03 -18.57
C GLY A 356 12.43 -2.38 -19.27
N LYS A 357 13.61 -3.00 -19.15
CA LYS A 357 13.96 -4.24 -19.86
C LYS A 357 13.58 -5.51 -19.12
N SER A 358 13.05 -5.41 -17.89
CA SER A 358 12.48 -6.53 -17.17
C SER A 358 11.05 -6.23 -16.71
N ILE A 359 10.20 -7.25 -16.76
CA ILE A 359 8.92 -7.28 -16.04
C ILE A 359 9.05 -8.28 -14.90
N PHE A 360 8.70 -7.85 -13.69
CA PHE A 360 8.57 -8.69 -12.51
C PHE A 360 7.10 -8.99 -12.26
N LEU A 361 6.74 -10.25 -12.03
CA LEU A 361 5.40 -10.67 -11.61
C LEU A 361 5.47 -11.17 -10.17
N TYR A 362 4.59 -10.69 -9.32
CA TYR A 362 4.48 -11.14 -7.93
C TYR A 362 3.30 -12.10 -7.80
N LEU A 363 3.57 -13.35 -7.42
CA LEU A 363 2.59 -14.41 -7.23
C LEU A 363 2.30 -14.63 -5.76
N GLU A 364 1.03 -14.58 -5.40
CA GLU A 364 0.53 -14.79 -4.04
C GLU A 364 0.04 -16.24 -3.82
N GLU A 365 0.23 -17.08 -4.82
CA GLU A 365 -0.27 -18.43 -4.90
C GLU A 365 0.71 -19.34 -5.63
N ALA A 366 0.76 -20.60 -5.21
CA ALA A 366 1.38 -21.68 -5.96
C ALA A 366 0.38 -22.21 -7.00
N LYS A 367 0.73 -22.11 -8.29
CA LYS A 367 -0.16 -22.47 -9.40
C LYS A 367 0.61 -22.98 -10.60
N ASP A 368 -0.08 -23.64 -11.52
CA ASP A 368 0.56 -24.36 -12.63
C ASP A 368 1.02 -23.44 -13.77
N PHE A 369 0.38 -22.28 -13.95
CA PHE A 369 0.74 -21.35 -15.01
C PHE A 369 0.31 -19.91 -14.71
N VAL A 370 0.83 -18.97 -15.49
CA VAL A 370 0.40 -17.56 -15.56
C VAL A 370 0.18 -17.17 -17.01
N LYS A 371 -0.87 -16.37 -17.28
CA LYS A 371 -1.07 -15.72 -18.59
C LYS A 371 -0.76 -14.23 -18.53
N ILE A 372 -0.05 -13.73 -19.55
CA ILE A 372 0.12 -12.30 -19.85
C ILE A 372 -0.51 -12.05 -21.23
N TYR A 373 -1.36 -11.05 -21.32
CA TYR A 373 -2.10 -10.70 -22.52
C TYR A 373 -1.56 -9.46 -23.20
N GLY A 374 -1.71 -9.38 -24.53
CA GLY A 374 -1.32 -8.21 -25.32
C GLY A 374 0.18 -7.93 -25.31
N LEU A 375 1.02 -8.91 -25.00
CA LEU A 375 2.48 -8.80 -25.01
C LEU A 375 2.99 -9.14 -26.41
N ALA A 376 3.43 -8.16 -27.19
CA ALA A 376 3.95 -8.37 -28.54
C ALA A 376 5.45 -8.72 -28.56
N SER A 377 6.18 -8.38 -27.50
CA SER A 377 7.61 -8.68 -27.38
C SER A 377 7.83 -10.05 -26.75
N LYS A 378 8.74 -10.84 -27.32
CA LYS A 378 9.16 -12.12 -26.75
C LYS A 378 10.30 -11.91 -25.75
N PRO A 379 10.22 -12.41 -24.51
CA PRO A 379 11.33 -12.31 -23.58
C PRO A 379 12.51 -13.18 -24.01
N LEU A 380 13.72 -12.71 -23.71
CA LEU A 380 14.97 -13.45 -23.84
C LEU A 380 15.03 -14.61 -22.83
N SER A 381 14.48 -14.41 -21.64
CA SER A 381 14.44 -15.42 -20.58
C SER A 381 13.31 -15.18 -19.60
N VAL A 382 12.85 -16.26 -18.97
CA VAL A 382 11.93 -16.24 -17.83
C VAL A 382 12.54 -17.08 -16.70
N LYS A 383 12.65 -16.49 -15.51
CA LYS A 383 13.24 -17.13 -14.33
C LYS A 383 12.54 -16.69 -13.04
N ILE A 384 12.77 -17.39 -11.95
CA ILE A 384 12.41 -16.95 -10.60
C ILE A 384 13.48 -15.97 -10.11
N ALA A 385 13.04 -14.82 -9.60
CA ALA A 385 13.96 -13.80 -9.08
C ALA A 385 14.74 -14.36 -7.87
N GLY A 386 16.04 -14.09 -7.84
CA GLY A 386 16.95 -14.61 -6.82
C GLY A 386 17.32 -16.09 -6.98
N ASP A 387 16.88 -16.77 -8.04
CA ASP A 387 17.28 -18.14 -8.37
C ASP A 387 17.85 -18.19 -9.80
N GLU A 388 19.17 -18.08 -9.92
CA GLU A 388 19.87 -18.05 -11.22
C GLU A 388 19.76 -19.37 -11.99
N ASN A 389 19.49 -20.48 -11.31
CA ASN A 389 19.40 -21.80 -11.92
C ASN A 389 17.97 -22.12 -12.36
N SER A 390 16.98 -21.33 -11.92
CA SER A 390 15.60 -21.49 -12.36
C SER A 390 15.47 -21.16 -13.85
N LYS A 391 14.93 -22.10 -14.61
CA LYS A 391 14.48 -21.89 -15.98
C LYS A 391 13.01 -22.20 -16.04
N VAL A 392 12.23 -21.22 -16.45
CA VAL A 392 10.78 -21.31 -16.51
C VAL A 392 10.37 -21.29 -17.98
N ASN A 393 9.66 -22.34 -18.40
CA ASN A 393 9.22 -22.46 -19.79
C ASN A 393 8.04 -21.49 -20.07
N PHE A 394 7.92 -21.08 -21.32
CA PHE A 394 6.79 -20.27 -21.75
C PHE A 394 6.44 -20.52 -23.22
N LEU A 395 5.17 -20.27 -23.56
CA LEU A 395 4.62 -20.41 -24.90
C LEU A 395 3.83 -19.15 -25.27
N PHE A 396 3.72 -18.86 -26.55
CA PHE A 396 2.87 -17.79 -27.08
C PHE A 396 1.69 -18.40 -27.85
N SER A 397 0.49 -17.87 -27.62
CA SER A 397 -0.70 -18.07 -28.45
C SER A 397 -1.10 -16.77 -29.14
N ASN A 398 -1.53 -16.85 -30.39
CA ASN A 398 -1.97 -15.72 -31.22
C ASN A 398 -0.98 -14.53 -31.23
N ASP A 399 0.32 -14.83 -31.15
CA ASP A 399 1.46 -13.88 -31.09
C ASP A 399 1.39 -12.80 -30.02
N THR A 400 0.44 -12.86 -29.08
CA THR A 400 0.15 -11.76 -28.13
C THR A 400 -0.25 -12.22 -26.74
N THR A 401 -0.62 -13.49 -26.55
CA THR A 401 -0.84 -14.07 -25.21
C THR A 401 0.34 -14.97 -24.88
N MET A 402 1.05 -14.68 -23.79
CA MET A 402 2.13 -15.51 -23.27
C MET A 402 1.61 -16.33 -22.10
N MET A 403 1.85 -17.64 -22.12
CA MET A 403 1.63 -18.54 -20.99
C MET A 403 2.98 -18.97 -20.42
N ILE A 404 3.19 -18.75 -19.12
CA ILE A 404 4.37 -19.19 -18.37
C ILE A 404 4.00 -20.47 -17.63
N ASP A 405 4.78 -21.54 -17.80
CA ASP A 405 4.61 -22.83 -17.13
C ASP A 405 5.36 -22.84 -15.80
N LEU A 406 4.64 -23.08 -14.72
CA LEU A 406 5.12 -23.03 -13.34
C LEU A 406 5.02 -24.39 -12.64
N SER A 407 4.75 -25.47 -13.38
CA SER A 407 4.58 -26.82 -12.84
C SER A 407 5.78 -27.33 -12.02
N GLU A 408 6.99 -26.92 -12.40
CA GLU A 408 8.25 -27.33 -11.75
C GLU A 408 8.88 -26.21 -10.89
N VAL A 409 8.13 -25.15 -10.58
CA VAL A 409 8.64 -24.00 -9.81
C VAL A 409 8.55 -24.26 -8.31
N LYS A 410 9.64 -23.97 -7.59
CA LYS A 410 9.62 -23.87 -6.13
C LYS A 410 9.11 -22.51 -5.68
N PHE A 411 7.86 -22.47 -5.23
CA PHE A 411 7.23 -21.26 -4.71
C PHE A 411 7.84 -20.81 -3.37
N ASP A 412 7.95 -19.50 -3.21
CA ASP A 412 8.26 -18.84 -1.95
C ASP A 412 7.06 -18.93 -0.99
N GLN A 413 7.34 -18.99 0.31
CA GLN A 413 6.29 -19.08 1.34
C GLN A 413 5.44 -17.81 1.45
N ASP A 414 5.96 -16.66 0.97
CA ASP A 414 5.28 -15.37 1.08
C ASP A 414 4.79 -14.90 -0.30
N VAL A 415 5.73 -14.53 -1.18
CA VAL A 415 5.43 -14.10 -2.56
C VAL A 415 6.53 -14.63 -3.49
N THR A 416 6.14 -15.35 -4.54
CA THR A 416 7.08 -15.82 -5.57
C THR A 416 7.20 -14.76 -6.65
N THR A 417 8.43 -14.39 -7.02
CA THR A 417 8.66 -13.37 -8.04
C THR A 417 9.22 -13.99 -9.31
N ILE A 418 8.56 -13.75 -10.45
CA ILE A 418 9.04 -14.17 -11.78
C ILE A 418 9.65 -12.94 -12.46
N GLN A 419 10.84 -13.09 -13.04
CA GLN A 419 11.47 -12.09 -13.89
C GLN A 419 11.41 -12.52 -15.35
N LEU A 420 10.82 -11.66 -16.18
CA LEU A 420 10.88 -11.72 -17.63
C LEU A 420 11.90 -10.69 -18.10
N THR A 421 12.91 -11.11 -18.85
CA THR A 421 13.97 -10.21 -19.36
C THR A 421 13.84 -10.04 -20.86
N PHE A 422 14.00 -8.82 -21.35
CA PHE A 422 13.89 -8.42 -22.75
C PHE A 422 15.17 -7.70 -23.20
N SER A 423 15.42 -7.66 -24.51
CA SER A 423 16.55 -6.89 -25.08
C SER A 423 16.34 -5.37 -24.97
N GLU A 424 15.08 -4.96 -25.01
CA GLU A 424 14.58 -3.59 -24.97
C GLU A 424 13.24 -3.54 -24.22
N GLN A 425 12.68 -2.35 -24.02
CA GLN A 425 11.39 -2.22 -23.34
C GLN A 425 10.29 -2.97 -24.11
N PRO A 426 9.54 -3.88 -23.46
CA PRO A 426 8.56 -4.71 -24.16
C PRO A 426 7.35 -3.91 -24.62
N THR A 427 6.83 -4.27 -25.79
CA THR A 427 5.63 -3.67 -26.38
C THR A 427 4.38 -4.34 -25.83
N LEU A 428 3.53 -3.56 -25.15
CA LEU A 428 2.21 -3.95 -24.68
C LEU A 428 1.13 -3.26 -25.51
N LEU A 429 0.27 -4.05 -26.13
CA LEU A 429 -0.78 -3.56 -27.02
C LEU A 429 -1.91 -2.90 -26.21
N LYS A 430 -2.18 -1.61 -26.46
CA LYS A 430 -3.30 -0.89 -25.81
C LYS A 430 -4.66 -1.54 -26.07
N SER A 431 -4.81 -2.18 -27.24
CA SER A 431 -5.96 -2.98 -27.63
C SER A 431 -5.45 -4.23 -28.31
N PHE A 432 -5.93 -5.38 -27.87
CA PHE A 432 -5.64 -6.68 -28.46
C PHE A 432 -6.94 -7.47 -28.52
N LYS A 433 -7.02 -8.39 -29.49
CA LYS A 433 -8.18 -9.26 -29.62
C LYS A 433 -8.24 -10.15 -28.39
N LYS A 434 -9.25 -9.96 -27.53
CA LYS A 434 -9.49 -10.84 -26.39
C LYS A 434 -9.75 -12.26 -26.92
N GLU A 435 -9.17 -13.25 -26.26
CA GLU A 435 -9.44 -14.66 -26.57
C GLU A 435 -10.95 -14.89 -26.46
N SER A 436 -11.52 -15.60 -27.43
CA SER A 436 -12.94 -15.94 -27.48
C SER A 436 -13.04 -17.45 -27.58
N PHE A 437 -13.87 -18.02 -26.72
CA PHE A 437 -14.09 -19.46 -26.63
C PHE A 437 -15.60 -19.70 -26.68
N SER A 438 -16.03 -20.70 -27.44
CA SER A 438 -17.36 -21.28 -27.30
C SER A 438 -17.42 -22.19 -26.08
N VAL A 439 -18.63 -22.56 -25.63
CA VAL A 439 -18.81 -23.56 -24.57
C VAL A 439 -18.15 -24.88 -24.96
N THR A 440 -18.22 -25.27 -26.23
CA THR A 440 -17.55 -26.47 -26.75
C THR A 440 -16.03 -26.37 -26.64
N ASP A 441 -15.43 -25.21 -26.95
CA ASP A 441 -13.97 -25.03 -26.84
C ASP A 441 -13.49 -25.21 -25.38
N ILE A 442 -14.23 -24.67 -24.42
CA ILE A 442 -13.95 -24.86 -22.99
C ILE A 442 -14.11 -26.34 -22.60
N LEU A 443 -15.20 -26.97 -23.02
CA LEU A 443 -15.50 -28.36 -22.66
C LEU A 443 -14.54 -29.37 -23.32
N GLU A 444 -14.01 -29.10 -24.51
CA GLU A 444 -13.07 -30.00 -25.20
C GLU A 444 -11.59 -29.76 -24.85
N ASN A 445 -11.28 -28.70 -24.08
CA ASN A 445 -9.93 -28.42 -23.65
C ASN A 445 -9.42 -29.53 -22.70
N ARG A 446 -8.29 -30.17 -23.07
CA ARG A 446 -7.70 -31.28 -22.32
C ARG A 446 -7.12 -30.87 -20.97
N ASN A 447 -6.73 -29.60 -20.81
CA ASN A 447 -6.24 -29.06 -19.56
C ASN A 447 -7.39 -28.37 -18.82
N ALA A 448 -7.96 -29.06 -17.81
CA ALA A 448 -9.09 -28.55 -17.05
C ALA A 448 -8.77 -27.23 -16.32
N LYS A 449 -7.57 -27.08 -15.75
CA LYS A 449 -7.13 -25.83 -15.10
C LYS A 449 -7.10 -24.66 -16.09
N ALA A 450 -6.57 -24.88 -17.29
CA ALA A 450 -6.57 -23.86 -18.34
C ALA A 450 -8.00 -23.52 -18.80
N ALA A 451 -8.86 -24.53 -18.95
CA ALA A 451 -10.25 -24.35 -19.36
C ALA A 451 -11.05 -23.51 -18.35
N VAL A 452 -10.95 -23.83 -17.05
CA VAL A 452 -11.67 -23.09 -16.00
C VAL A 452 -11.11 -21.67 -15.82
N TYR A 453 -9.80 -21.49 -16.00
CA TYR A 453 -9.18 -20.17 -16.02
C TYR A 453 -9.74 -19.32 -17.17
N ASP A 454 -9.81 -19.87 -18.38
CA ASP A 454 -10.30 -19.15 -19.55
C ASP A 454 -11.78 -18.77 -19.41
N LEU A 455 -12.59 -19.67 -18.84
CA LEU A 455 -13.97 -19.38 -18.48
C LEU A 455 -14.08 -18.26 -17.43
N ALA A 456 -13.31 -18.34 -16.34
CA ALA A 456 -13.29 -17.30 -15.30
C ALA A 456 -12.84 -15.94 -15.86
N ASN A 457 -11.86 -15.93 -16.76
CA ASN A 457 -11.37 -14.71 -17.40
C ASN A 457 -12.44 -14.09 -18.31
N LEU A 458 -13.16 -14.90 -19.10
CA LEU A 458 -14.27 -14.45 -19.92
C LEU A 458 -15.36 -13.78 -19.07
N ILE A 459 -15.79 -14.44 -18.00
CA ILE A 459 -16.82 -13.91 -17.08
C ILE A 459 -16.34 -12.63 -16.40
N HIS A 460 -15.10 -12.61 -15.90
CA HIS A 460 -14.52 -11.42 -15.28
C HIS A 460 -14.54 -10.21 -16.22
N ASN A 461 -14.27 -10.43 -17.51
CA ASN A 461 -14.33 -9.40 -18.53
C ASN A 461 -15.75 -8.99 -18.95
N GLY A 462 -16.78 -9.67 -18.45
CA GLY A 462 -18.19 -9.43 -18.76
C GLY A 462 -18.73 -10.24 -19.94
N SER A 463 -18.01 -11.26 -20.40
CA SER A 463 -18.44 -12.18 -21.46
C SER A 463 -18.77 -13.53 -20.87
N ASN A 464 -19.98 -13.69 -20.33
CA ASN A 464 -20.42 -14.96 -19.77
C ASN A 464 -20.99 -15.89 -20.86
N ILE A 465 -20.16 -16.79 -21.38
CA ILE A 465 -20.56 -17.76 -22.41
C ILE A 465 -21.48 -18.88 -21.89
N MET A 466 -21.68 -18.95 -20.56
CA MET A 466 -22.59 -19.92 -19.94
C MET A 466 -24.03 -19.41 -19.93
N ASP A 467 -24.25 -18.11 -20.14
CA ASP A 467 -25.60 -17.57 -20.29
C ASP A 467 -26.27 -18.18 -21.53
N HIS A 468 -27.49 -18.67 -21.34
CA HIS A 468 -28.27 -19.38 -22.37
C HIS A 468 -27.60 -20.65 -22.95
N SER A 469 -26.54 -21.17 -22.31
CA SER A 469 -25.85 -22.40 -22.74
C SER A 469 -26.58 -23.70 -22.38
N GLY A 470 -27.61 -23.62 -21.54
CA GLY A 470 -28.22 -24.77 -20.87
C GLY A 470 -27.64 -25.09 -19.49
N LEU A 471 -26.75 -24.23 -18.96
CA LEU A 471 -26.36 -24.23 -17.54
C LEU A 471 -27.58 -23.85 -16.68
N THR A 472 -27.75 -24.54 -15.56
CA THR A 472 -28.73 -24.26 -14.50
C THR A 472 -28.03 -23.69 -13.28
N HIS A 473 -28.77 -22.98 -12.41
CA HIS A 473 -28.19 -22.34 -11.23
C HIS A 473 -27.52 -23.32 -10.25
N ASP A 474 -28.11 -24.49 -10.06
CA ASP A 474 -27.61 -25.55 -9.18
C ASP A 474 -26.63 -26.52 -9.87
N GLY A 475 -26.40 -26.34 -11.17
CA GLY A 475 -25.53 -27.20 -11.97
C GLY A 475 -26.08 -28.61 -12.19
N LEU A 476 -27.36 -28.85 -11.91
CA LEU A 476 -28.07 -30.11 -12.16
C LEU A 476 -28.87 -30.06 -13.46
N GLU A 477 -29.12 -31.21 -14.08
CA GLU A 477 -29.92 -31.33 -15.32
C GLU A 477 -29.45 -30.39 -16.46
N MET A 478 -28.17 -30.01 -16.49
CA MET A 478 -27.65 -29.08 -17.47
C MET A 478 -27.67 -29.66 -18.90
N HIS A 479 -28.09 -28.83 -19.86
CA HIS A 479 -28.14 -29.17 -21.30
C HIS A 479 -26.98 -28.57 -22.09
N LEU A 480 -25.76 -28.76 -21.60
CA LEU A 480 -24.54 -28.27 -22.26
C LEU A 480 -24.17 -29.12 -23.50
N PRO A 481 -23.56 -28.53 -24.54
CA PRO A 481 -23.13 -29.26 -25.74
C PRO A 481 -21.98 -30.23 -25.42
N LYS A 482 -22.32 -31.52 -25.28
CA LYS A 482 -21.35 -32.60 -25.01
C LYS A 482 -20.96 -33.31 -26.30
N THR A 483 -19.68 -33.66 -26.41
CA THR A 483 -19.11 -34.43 -27.52
C THR A 483 -18.27 -35.59 -26.97
N ALA A 484 -17.77 -36.46 -27.85
CA ALA A 484 -16.84 -37.53 -27.45
C ALA A 484 -15.51 -37.00 -26.88
N LYS A 485 -15.19 -35.71 -27.07
CA LYS A 485 -13.98 -35.07 -26.56
C LYS A 485 -14.20 -34.27 -25.28
N THR A 486 -15.42 -34.21 -24.76
CA THR A 486 -15.74 -33.44 -23.56
C THR A 486 -14.88 -33.90 -22.38
N ASN A 487 -14.13 -32.97 -21.82
CA ASN A 487 -13.36 -33.13 -20.60
C ASN A 487 -14.29 -33.21 -19.40
N HIS A 488 -14.40 -34.40 -18.83
CA HIS A 488 -15.26 -34.67 -17.70
C HIS A 488 -14.87 -33.87 -16.45
N GLU A 489 -13.59 -33.56 -16.26
CA GLU A 489 -13.11 -32.78 -15.13
C GLU A 489 -13.56 -31.31 -15.23
N THR A 490 -13.44 -30.69 -16.41
CA THR A 490 -13.98 -29.35 -16.67
C THR A 490 -15.49 -29.31 -16.47
N LEU A 491 -16.22 -30.28 -17.02
CA LEU A 491 -17.68 -30.36 -16.88
C LEU A 491 -18.10 -30.51 -15.41
N LYS A 492 -17.38 -31.33 -14.63
CA LYS A 492 -17.63 -31.51 -13.20
C LYS A 492 -17.37 -30.22 -12.42
N TRP A 493 -16.32 -29.49 -12.76
CA TRP A 493 -16.04 -28.19 -12.14
C TRP A 493 -17.15 -27.18 -12.45
N ILE A 494 -17.60 -27.10 -13.71
CA ILE A 494 -18.71 -26.23 -14.12
C ILE A 494 -19.99 -26.56 -13.35
N SER A 495 -20.36 -27.85 -13.26
CA SER A 495 -21.53 -28.30 -12.48
C SER A 495 -21.40 -27.90 -11.01
N LYS A 496 -20.23 -28.17 -10.40
CA LYS A 496 -19.97 -27.87 -9.00
C LYS A 496 -20.10 -26.37 -8.70
N HIS A 497 -19.52 -25.52 -9.55
CA HIS A 497 -19.45 -24.07 -9.32
C HIS A 497 -20.51 -23.28 -10.11
N ALA A 498 -21.58 -23.93 -10.55
CA ALA A 498 -22.59 -23.37 -11.45
C ALA A 498 -23.14 -22.02 -10.97
N GLU A 499 -23.32 -21.84 -9.66
CA GLU A 499 -23.77 -20.59 -9.05
C GLU A 499 -22.93 -19.35 -9.43
N ALA A 500 -21.61 -19.51 -9.58
CA ALA A 500 -20.70 -18.43 -9.95
C ALA A 500 -20.64 -18.19 -11.47
N LEU A 501 -21.23 -19.09 -12.25
CA LEU A 501 -21.23 -19.09 -13.71
C LEU A 501 -22.61 -18.77 -14.30
N TYR A 502 -23.69 -19.00 -13.54
CA TYR A 502 -25.07 -18.82 -13.97
C TYR A 502 -25.54 -17.38 -13.76
N GLU A 503 -25.86 -16.66 -14.84
CA GLU A 503 -26.35 -15.28 -14.80
C GLU A 503 -25.45 -14.32 -14.01
N THR A 504 -24.14 -14.54 -14.07
CA THR A 504 -23.14 -13.66 -13.46
C THR A 504 -22.58 -12.67 -14.47
N GLY A 505 -22.23 -11.48 -13.99
CA GLY A 505 -21.72 -10.37 -14.79
C GLY A 505 -20.25 -10.06 -14.50
N LYS A 506 -19.81 -8.97 -15.15
CA LYS A 506 -18.45 -8.43 -15.05
C LYS A 506 -17.97 -8.35 -13.60
N GLY A 507 -16.72 -8.77 -13.39
CA GLY A 507 -16.07 -8.78 -12.09
C GLY A 507 -15.72 -7.41 -11.52
N LEU A 508 -15.06 -7.44 -10.37
CA LEU A 508 -14.48 -6.26 -9.74
C LEU A 508 -13.41 -5.62 -10.64
N PRO A 509 -13.28 -4.29 -10.65
CA PRO A 509 -12.15 -3.61 -11.27
C PRO A 509 -10.81 -4.04 -10.63
N GLY A 510 -9.71 -3.89 -11.39
CA GLY A 510 -8.37 -4.10 -10.86
C GLY A 510 -8.08 -3.25 -9.62
N GLY A 511 -7.26 -3.78 -8.71
CA GLY A 511 -6.89 -3.16 -7.44
C GLY A 511 -7.68 -3.65 -6.22
N HIS A 512 -8.89 -4.20 -6.43
CA HIS A 512 -9.71 -4.74 -5.33
C HIS A 512 -9.34 -6.17 -4.93
N TYR A 513 -8.98 -7.00 -5.92
CA TYR A 513 -8.57 -8.40 -5.75
C TYR A 513 -7.45 -8.73 -6.75
N SER A 514 -6.42 -9.44 -6.31
CA SER A 514 -5.33 -9.92 -7.18
C SER A 514 -5.74 -11.22 -7.85
N GLY A 515 -6.69 -11.13 -8.78
CA GLY A 515 -7.21 -12.27 -9.53
C GLY A 515 -8.55 -11.98 -10.19
N MET A 516 -9.15 -12.99 -10.80
CA MET A 516 -10.43 -12.85 -11.51
C MET A 516 -11.62 -12.90 -10.55
N SER A 517 -12.69 -12.18 -10.88
CA SER A 517 -13.93 -12.20 -10.09
C SER A 517 -15.16 -12.08 -10.98
N ALA A 518 -16.33 -12.41 -10.44
CA ALA A 518 -17.62 -12.18 -11.06
C ALA A 518 -18.60 -11.57 -10.04
N LEU A 519 -19.65 -10.93 -10.53
CA LEU A 519 -20.74 -10.43 -9.69
C LEU A 519 -22.03 -11.18 -10.01
N SER A 520 -22.80 -11.55 -8.98
CA SER A 520 -24.18 -12.02 -9.20
C SER A 520 -25.02 -10.97 -9.93
N LYS A 521 -26.11 -11.39 -10.56
CA LYS A 521 -27.05 -10.51 -11.27
C LYS A 521 -27.55 -9.33 -10.42
N ASP A 522 -27.87 -9.58 -9.15
CA ASP A 522 -28.29 -8.55 -8.18
C ASP A 522 -27.10 -7.78 -7.55
N ARG A 523 -25.87 -8.17 -7.91
CA ARG A 523 -24.59 -7.65 -7.42
C ARG A 523 -24.39 -7.75 -5.91
N LYS A 524 -25.15 -8.61 -5.22
CA LYS A 524 -25.01 -8.86 -3.78
C LYS A 524 -24.00 -9.95 -3.45
N THR A 525 -23.59 -10.76 -4.42
CA THR A 525 -22.55 -11.78 -4.23
C THR A 525 -21.36 -11.48 -5.12
N ILE A 526 -20.18 -11.37 -4.51
CA ILE A 526 -18.90 -11.33 -5.21
C ILE A 526 -18.37 -12.77 -5.26
N TYR A 527 -18.09 -13.26 -6.48
CA TYR A 527 -17.38 -14.52 -6.67
C TYR A 527 -15.90 -14.23 -6.92
N LEU A 528 -15.01 -14.73 -6.07
CA LEU A 528 -13.56 -14.66 -6.30
C LEU A 528 -13.07 -16.00 -6.85
N PHE A 529 -12.43 -15.96 -8.02
CA PHE A 529 -11.77 -17.12 -8.60
C PHE A 529 -10.34 -17.19 -8.06
N VAL A 530 -10.10 -18.14 -7.17
CA VAL A 530 -8.83 -18.35 -6.47
C VAL A 530 -8.05 -19.46 -7.19
N GLU A 531 -6.98 -19.04 -7.85
CA GLU A 531 -6.06 -19.92 -8.56
C GLU A 531 -5.15 -20.67 -7.58
N GLY A 532 -4.95 -21.97 -7.81
CA GLY A 532 -3.94 -22.76 -7.11
C GLY A 532 -4.08 -22.76 -5.58
N ILE A 533 -2.93 -22.67 -4.90
CA ILE A 533 -2.81 -22.69 -3.44
C ILE A 533 -2.28 -21.34 -2.96
N PRO A 534 -3.09 -20.49 -2.31
CA PRO A 534 -2.62 -19.25 -1.73
C PRO A 534 -1.50 -19.47 -0.71
N THR A 535 -0.48 -18.61 -0.71
CA THR A 535 0.62 -18.63 0.27
C THR A 535 0.21 -18.08 1.65
N GLY A 536 -0.94 -17.41 1.70
CA GLY A 536 -1.54 -16.74 2.85
C GLY A 536 -2.99 -16.34 2.53
N PRO A 537 -3.70 -15.62 3.44
CA PRO A 537 -5.11 -15.29 3.27
C PRO A 537 -5.38 -14.49 1.98
N VAL A 538 -6.51 -14.74 1.34
CA VAL A 538 -6.95 -13.96 0.17
C VAL A 538 -7.36 -12.56 0.62
N ALA A 539 -6.75 -11.54 0.01
CA ALA A 539 -7.03 -10.14 0.33
C ALA A 539 -8.10 -9.56 -0.60
N LEU A 540 -9.10 -8.89 -0.01
CA LEU A 540 -10.13 -8.14 -0.71
C LEU A 540 -10.20 -6.72 -0.15
N LYS A 541 -10.09 -5.73 -1.03
CA LYS A 541 -9.91 -4.31 -0.65
C LYS A 541 -11.05 -3.46 -1.17
N GLY A 542 -11.31 -2.35 -0.48
CA GLY A 542 -12.21 -1.31 -0.99
C GLY A 542 -13.67 -1.75 -1.07
N ILE A 543 -14.12 -2.67 -0.20
CA ILE A 543 -15.52 -3.11 -0.11
C ILE A 543 -16.18 -2.35 1.03
N LYS A 544 -17.14 -1.47 0.73
CA LYS A 544 -17.84 -0.65 1.73
C LYS A 544 -18.95 -1.42 2.47
N ASN A 545 -19.40 -2.53 1.90
CA ASN A 545 -20.52 -3.33 2.39
C ASN A 545 -20.22 -4.08 3.69
N THR A 546 -21.29 -4.40 4.42
CA THR A 546 -21.23 -5.42 5.48
C THR A 546 -21.22 -6.81 4.84
N ILE A 547 -20.37 -7.69 5.37
CA ILE A 547 -20.28 -9.07 4.89
C ILE A 547 -21.30 -9.92 5.64
N ALA A 548 -22.29 -10.43 4.92
CA ALA A 548 -23.29 -11.32 5.50
C ALA A 548 -22.73 -12.73 5.69
N ARG A 549 -21.97 -13.24 4.71
CA ARG A 549 -21.37 -14.58 4.77
C ARG A 549 -20.29 -14.78 3.70
N ILE A 550 -19.27 -15.58 4.02
CA ILE A 550 -18.29 -16.06 3.05
C ILE A 550 -18.34 -17.59 3.02
N ARG A 551 -18.34 -18.17 1.82
CA ARG A 551 -18.30 -19.63 1.65
C ARG A 551 -17.55 -20.05 0.40
N ILE A 552 -17.17 -21.32 0.34
CA ILE A 552 -16.70 -21.95 -0.89
C ILE A 552 -17.91 -22.34 -1.74
N ALA A 553 -18.02 -21.82 -2.95
CA ALA A 553 -19.09 -22.19 -3.88
C ALA A 553 -18.96 -23.67 -4.29
N GLY A 554 -20.10 -24.34 -4.49
CA GLY A 554 -20.15 -25.75 -4.88
C GLY A 554 -19.80 -26.79 -3.81
N GLU A 555 -19.21 -26.39 -2.69
CA GLU A 555 -18.90 -27.27 -1.56
C GLU A 555 -19.57 -26.83 -0.26
N GLY A 556 -19.77 -25.51 -0.07
CA GLY A 556 -20.63 -24.97 0.98
C GLY A 556 -19.94 -24.67 2.31
N SER A 557 -18.65 -24.97 2.48
CA SER A 557 -17.92 -24.60 3.70
C SER A 557 -17.98 -23.10 3.94
N ILE A 558 -18.37 -22.72 5.16
CA ILE A 558 -18.34 -21.33 5.63
C ILE A 558 -16.92 -20.99 6.04
N LEU A 559 -16.46 -19.80 5.65
CA LEU A 559 -15.14 -19.28 5.98
C LEU A 559 -15.27 -18.04 6.86
N ASP A 560 -14.35 -17.92 7.81
CA ASP A 560 -14.16 -16.70 8.58
C ASP A 560 -13.29 -15.70 7.80
N HIS A 561 -13.34 -14.45 8.23
CA HIS A 561 -12.48 -13.38 7.73
C HIS A 561 -12.03 -12.46 8.86
N LYS A 562 -10.96 -11.72 8.60
CA LYS A 562 -10.47 -10.65 9.46
C LYS A 562 -10.36 -9.36 8.67
N ILE A 563 -10.56 -8.23 9.34
CA ILE A 563 -10.41 -6.90 8.73
C ILE A 563 -9.24 -6.21 9.41
N TYR A 564 -8.29 -5.72 8.62
CA TYR A 564 -7.14 -4.93 9.08
C TYR A 564 -7.19 -3.51 8.51
N ASN A 565 -6.52 -2.57 9.18
CA ASN A 565 -6.45 -1.14 8.78
C ASN A 565 -7.82 -0.46 8.65
N LYS A 566 -8.81 -0.93 9.40
CA LYS A 566 -10.10 -0.26 9.51
C LYS A 566 -10.06 0.63 10.75
N LEU A 567 -9.99 1.94 10.53
CA LEU A 567 -10.25 2.90 11.59
C LEU A 567 -11.76 2.91 11.84
N TYR A 568 -12.19 2.74 13.09
CA TYR A 568 -13.60 2.58 13.40
C TYR A 568 -14.44 3.81 13.05
N TRP A 569 -13.82 5.00 13.03
CA TRP A 569 -14.45 6.28 12.71
C TRP A 569 -14.36 6.68 11.24
N SER A 570 -13.54 6.01 10.44
CA SER A 570 -13.35 6.36 9.04
C SER A 570 -14.37 5.63 8.16
N GLU A 571 -14.87 6.30 7.12
CA GLU A 571 -15.67 5.66 6.08
C GLU A 571 -14.82 4.77 5.15
N THR A 572 -13.49 4.97 5.14
CA THR A 572 -12.57 4.14 4.36
C THR A 572 -12.63 2.70 4.85
N PRO A 573 -12.93 1.72 3.98
CA PRO A 573 -12.99 0.32 4.37
C PRO A 573 -11.58 -0.22 4.64
N GLY A 574 -11.50 -1.15 5.61
CA GLY A 574 -10.27 -1.91 5.83
C GLY A 574 -10.05 -2.96 4.74
N ILE A 575 -9.01 -3.75 4.93
CA ILE A 575 -8.67 -4.88 4.06
C ILE A 575 -9.21 -6.16 4.69
N MET A 576 -10.05 -6.85 3.95
CA MET A 576 -10.56 -8.16 4.34
C MET A 576 -9.56 -9.24 3.95
N TYR A 577 -9.26 -10.13 4.88
CA TYR A 577 -8.41 -11.29 4.70
C TYR A 577 -9.21 -12.55 4.97
N ILE A 578 -9.24 -13.46 3.99
CA ILE A 578 -10.03 -14.69 4.01
C ILE A 578 -9.07 -15.88 3.98
N ASP A 579 -9.03 -16.65 5.07
CA ASP A 579 -8.24 -17.87 5.15
C ASP A 579 -8.98 -19.03 4.51
N ILE A 580 -8.33 -19.72 3.56
CA ILE A 580 -8.89 -20.91 2.90
C ILE A 580 -8.13 -22.14 3.39
N PRO A 581 -8.78 -23.09 4.08
CA PRO A 581 -8.13 -24.33 4.49
C PRO A 581 -7.63 -25.11 3.27
N LYS A 582 -6.35 -25.52 3.27
CA LYS A 582 -5.71 -26.19 2.13
C LYS A 582 -6.46 -27.44 1.67
N GLN A 583 -7.05 -28.19 2.61
CA GLN A 583 -7.84 -29.39 2.36
C GLN A 583 -9.21 -29.13 1.71
N ARG A 584 -9.66 -27.88 1.66
CA ARG A 584 -10.93 -27.47 1.04
C ARG A 584 -10.74 -26.86 -0.35
N LEU A 585 -9.50 -26.67 -0.80
CA LEU A 585 -9.22 -26.14 -2.13
C LEU A 585 -9.74 -27.08 -3.22
N ASP A 586 -10.32 -26.49 -4.25
CA ASP A 586 -10.69 -27.21 -5.46
C ASP A 586 -9.44 -27.56 -6.27
N LYS A 587 -9.41 -28.75 -6.86
CA LYS A 587 -8.28 -29.24 -7.68
C LYS A 587 -7.96 -28.31 -8.86
N ASN A 588 -8.99 -27.70 -9.48
CA ASN A 588 -8.81 -26.86 -10.66
C ASN A 588 -8.76 -25.38 -10.30
N MET A 589 -9.77 -24.90 -9.60
CA MET A 589 -9.87 -23.49 -9.18
C MET A 589 -10.90 -23.37 -8.07
N THR A 590 -10.53 -22.75 -6.96
CA THR A 590 -11.46 -22.54 -5.83
C THR A 590 -12.30 -21.30 -6.12
N VAL A 591 -13.59 -21.34 -5.81
CA VAL A 591 -14.48 -20.18 -5.97
C VAL A 591 -15.02 -19.78 -4.60
N LEU A 592 -14.73 -18.55 -4.18
CA LEU A 592 -15.32 -17.98 -2.96
C LEU A 592 -16.56 -17.18 -3.32
N ALA A 593 -17.68 -17.45 -2.65
CA ALA A 593 -18.89 -16.63 -2.71
C ALA A 593 -18.97 -15.74 -1.46
N ILE A 594 -18.88 -14.43 -1.67
CA ILE A 594 -18.93 -13.41 -0.63
C ILE A 594 -20.28 -12.71 -0.75
N LEU A 595 -21.21 -13.07 0.15
CA LEU A 595 -22.53 -12.47 0.22
C LEU A 595 -22.46 -11.17 1.02
N LEU A 596 -22.96 -10.11 0.42
CA LEU A 596 -23.07 -8.77 0.97
C LEU A 596 -24.50 -8.50 1.44
N ASP A 597 -24.65 -7.55 2.37
CA ASP A 597 -25.94 -7.04 2.84
C ASP A 597 -26.78 -6.37 1.74
N LYS A 598 -26.11 -5.66 0.82
CA LYS A 598 -26.70 -4.91 -0.30
C LYS A 598 -25.80 -5.01 -1.55
N PRO A 599 -26.24 -4.52 -2.73
CA PRO A 599 -25.39 -4.52 -3.92
C PRO A 599 -24.02 -3.89 -3.65
N VAL A 600 -22.98 -4.42 -4.30
CA VAL A 600 -21.59 -4.04 -4.04
C VAL A 600 -21.35 -2.53 -4.23
N GLU A 601 -20.78 -1.91 -3.21
CA GLU A 601 -20.31 -0.53 -3.17
C GLU A 601 -18.79 -0.52 -2.95
N LEU A 602 -18.08 0.15 -3.85
CA LEU A 602 -16.62 0.15 -3.87
C LEU A 602 -16.07 1.48 -3.38
N HIS A 603 -15.00 1.42 -2.58
CA HIS A 603 -14.14 2.55 -2.28
C HIS A 603 -13.00 2.59 -3.28
N ARG A 604 -12.93 3.67 -4.06
CA ARG A 604 -11.90 3.93 -5.09
C ARG A 604 -11.42 5.37 -5.07
N GLU A 605 -11.84 6.13 -4.06
CA GLU A 605 -11.41 7.48 -3.81
C GLU A 605 -9.90 7.51 -3.46
N LYS A 606 -9.30 8.71 -3.50
CA LYS A 606 -7.91 8.90 -3.08
C LYS A 606 -7.82 8.54 -1.59
N VAL A 607 -6.82 7.75 -1.21
CA VAL A 607 -6.46 7.57 0.20
C VAL A 607 -5.61 8.77 0.61
N GLU A 608 -6.05 9.47 1.65
CA GLU A 608 -5.42 10.68 2.17
C GLU A 608 -4.72 10.42 3.50
N ALA A 609 -4.09 11.46 4.05
CA ALA A 609 -3.56 11.47 5.40
C ALA A 609 -4.67 11.32 6.44
N ILE A 610 -4.37 10.76 7.62
CA ILE A 610 -5.29 10.79 8.75
C ILE A 610 -5.03 12.08 9.53
N GLU A 611 -6.01 12.98 9.57
CA GLU A 611 -5.92 14.28 10.25
C GLU A 611 -6.59 14.28 11.64
N SER A 612 -7.20 13.15 12.02
CA SER A 612 -7.90 13.00 13.30
C SER A 612 -7.95 11.52 13.72
N ASN A 613 -7.48 11.26 14.94
CA ASN A 613 -7.63 9.98 15.61
C ASN A 613 -8.69 10.10 16.71
N LEU A 614 -9.83 9.44 16.51
CA LEU A 614 -10.97 9.51 17.43
C LEU A 614 -10.85 8.52 18.58
#